data_AF-A0A6G4WQP4-F1
#
_entry.id   AF-A0A6G4WQP4-F1
#
_cell.length_a   1.000
_cell.length_b   1.000
_cell.length_c   1.000
_cell.angle_alpha   90.00
_cell.angle_beta   90.00
_cell.angle_gamma   90.00
#
_symmetry.space_group_name_H-M   'P 1'
#
loop_
_entity.id
_entity.type
_entity.pdbx_description
1 polymer ?
#
loop_
_entity_poly.entity_id
_entity_poly.type
_entity_poly.pdbx_seq_one_letter_code
_entity_poly.pdbx_strand_id
1 'polypeptide(L)'
;MSDCQHCPRNTNEGRNLCRVCEERLATQLDEIPSLYRALEYLVGTKAKTSGKRTSVEASAPCNIDALNLTAPGGIADILASWVEDWYDLLDWGEPQLDSRDDRVTSAVHRLRGNLPWAVEQHPAVGDFAREIAQLHRRARRVLDGDTPRVPLCACTCGGTVTANPAALVAHCSDCHTEWRGPQLIELAETRGNFPPVPVAA
;
A
#
# COMPACT_ATOMS: atom_id res chain seq x y z
N MET A 1 23.68 14.35 9.30
CA MET A 1 22.50 14.34 8.43
C MET A 1 22.71 13.19 7.48
N SER A 2 21.83 12.20 7.52
CA SER A 2 21.88 11.03 6.64
C SER A 2 20.71 11.12 5.67
N ASP A 3 20.83 10.51 4.50
CA ASP A 3 19.75 10.48 3.52
C ASP A 3 18.73 9.39 3.91
N CYS A 4 17.44 9.65 3.64
CA CYS A 4 16.40 8.65 3.83
C CYS A 4 16.59 7.51 2.83
N GLN A 5 16.58 6.26 3.30
CA GLN A 5 16.77 5.09 2.45
C GLN A 5 15.61 4.81 1.46
N HIS A 6 14.50 5.54 1.56
CA HIS A 6 13.30 5.35 0.72
C HIS A 6 12.99 6.53 -0.20
N CYS A 7 13.46 7.74 0.10
CA CYS A 7 13.10 8.96 -0.64
C CYS A 7 14.25 9.98 -0.62
N PRO A 8 14.29 10.98 -1.51
CA PRO A 8 15.39 11.94 -1.59
C PRO A 8 15.42 12.98 -0.46
N ARG A 9 14.66 12.80 0.63
CA ARG A 9 14.65 13.71 1.78
C ARG A 9 15.73 13.31 2.78
N ASN A 10 16.24 14.28 3.52
CA ASN A 10 17.18 14.03 4.60
C ASN A 10 16.46 13.51 5.84
N THR A 11 17.15 12.74 6.66
CA THR A 11 16.73 12.35 8.00
C THR A 11 17.44 13.21 9.05
N ASN A 12 16.72 13.51 10.13
CA ASN A 12 17.31 14.08 11.33
C ASN A 12 17.74 12.93 12.25
N GLU A 13 18.85 13.12 12.97
CA GLU A 13 19.16 12.33 14.18
C GLU A 13 19.37 10.83 13.98
N GLY A 14 20.12 10.41 12.94
CA GLY A 14 20.57 9.01 12.81
C GLY A 14 19.48 8.00 12.43
N ARG A 15 18.29 8.48 12.03
CA ARG A 15 17.22 7.63 11.50
C ARG A 15 17.53 7.19 10.07
N ASN A 16 17.12 5.98 9.71
CA ASN A 16 17.22 5.43 8.35
C ASN A 16 16.02 5.83 7.47
N LEU A 17 14.85 6.12 8.05
CA LEU A 17 13.70 6.72 7.35
C LEU A 17 13.32 8.09 7.94
N CYS A 18 12.87 8.99 7.05
CA CYS A 18 12.28 10.26 7.48
C CYS A 18 10.86 10.04 8.03
N ARG A 19 10.37 10.97 8.86
CA ARG A 19 9.04 10.89 9.51
C ARG A 19 7.90 10.66 8.52
N VAL A 20 7.94 11.35 7.38
CA VAL A 20 6.92 11.18 6.32
C VAL A 20 6.90 9.76 5.76
N CYS A 21 8.07 9.14 5.57
CA CYS A 21 8.16 7.76 5.08
C CYS A 21 7.73 6.76 6.15
N GLU A 22 8.09 6.99 7.42
CA GLU A 22 7.66 6.19 8.56
C GLU A 22 6.13 6.20 8.73
N GLU A 23 5.50 7.38 8.73
CA GLU A 23 4.04 7.52 8.84
C GLU A 23 3.33 6.84 7.68
N ARG A 24 3.84 7.01 6.46
CA ARG A 24 3.29 6.34 5.28
C ARG A 24 3.39 4.82 5.39
N LEU A 25 4.55 4.32 5.80
CA LEU A 25 4.78 2.88 5.97
C LEU A 25 3.85 2.30 7.04
N ALA A 26 3.68 3.01 8.15
CA ALA A 26 2.72 2.67 9.19
C ALA A 26 1.29 2.55 8.62
N THR A 27 0.80 3.56 7.90
CA THR A 27 -0.52 3.52 7.27
C THR A 27 -0.68 2.34 6.31
N GLN A 28 0.34 2.08 5.48
CA GLN A 28 0.30 0.95 4.54
C GLN A 28 0.24 -0.40 5.25
N LEU A 29 1.02 -0.59 6.32
CA LEU A 29 0.96 -1.79 7.15
C LEU A 29 -0.43 -1.97 7.76
N ASP A 30 -1.00 -0.90 8.34
CA ASP A 30 -2.31 -0.93 8.98
C ASP A 30 -3.45 -1.28 7.99
N GLU A 31 -3.31 -0.91 6.72
CA GLU A 31 -4.30 -1.22 5.67
C GLU A 31 -4.21 -2.65 5.11
N ILE A 32 -3.01 -3.25 5.08
CA ILE A 32 -2.75 -4.55 4.44
C ILE A 32 -3.71 -5.67 4.87
N PRO A 33 -4.04 -5.87 6.17
CA PRO A 33 -4.95 -6.94 6.58
C PRO A 33 -6.32 -6.84 5.92
N SER A 34 -6.85 -5.62 5.77
CA SER A 34 -8.15 -5.41 5.11
C SER A 34 -8.09 -5.68 3.61
N LEU A 35 -7.00 -5.24 2.95
CA LEU A 35 -6.76 -5.49 1.53
C LEU A 35 -6.62 -6.99 1.26
N TYR A 36 -5.89 -7.71 2.12
CA TYR A 36 -5.67 -9.15 2.00
C TYR A 36 -7.00 -9.94 2.09
N ARG A 37 -7.85 -9.66 3.07
CA ARG A 37 -9.19 -10.30 3.19
C ARG A 37 -10.07 -10.03 1.97
N ALA A 38 -10.00 -8.81 1.41
CA ALA A 38 -10.75 -8.48 0.20
C ALA A 38 -10.24 -9.25 -1.02
N LEU A 39 -8.92 -9.49 -1.14
CA LEU A 39 -8.34 -10.33 -2.18
C LEU A 39 -8.77 -11.79 -2.03
N GLU A 40 -8.76 -12.34 -0.81
CA GLU A 40 -9.24 -13.71 -0.55
C GLU A 40 -10.72 -13.88 -0.92
N TYR A 41 -11.54 -12.85 -0.64
CA TYR A 41 -12.93 -12.82 -1.09
C TYR A 41 -13.04 -12.88 -2.62
N LEU A 42 -12.25 -12.07 -3.34
CA LEU A 42 -12.22 -12.11 -4.82
C LEU A 42 -11.83 -13.49 -5.37
N VAL A 43 -10.88 -14.18 -4.73
CA VAL A 43 -10.48 -15.54 -5.10
C VAL A 43 -11.59 -16.56 -4.81
N GLY A 44 -12.31 -16.41 -3.68
CA GLY A 44 -13.41 -17.28 -3.29
C GLY A 44 -14.71 -17.06 -4.08
N THR A 45 -14.93 -15.86 -4.64
CA THR A 45 -16.10 -15.57 -5.47
C THR A 45 -15.90 -16.09 -6.91
N LYS A 46 -16.76 -17.02 -7.34
CA LYS A 46 -16.89 -17.37 -8.76
C LYS A 46 -17.35 -16.13 -9.54
N ALA A 47 -16.71 -15.82 -10.67
CA ALA A 47 -17.10 -14.70 -11.53
C ALA A 47 -18.61 -14.75 -11.84
N LYS A 48 -19.38 -13.76 -11.36
CA LYS A 48 -20.79 -13.61 -11.75
C LYS A 48 -20.82 -13.07 -13.18
N THR A 49 -21.11 -13.94 -14.15
CA THR A 49 -21.37 -13.55 -15.53
C THR A 49 -22.66 -12.72 -15.59
N SER A 50 -22.55 -11.40 -15.56
CA SER A 50 -23.66 -10.48 -15.84
C SER A 50 -23.48 -9.87 -17.22
N GLY A 51 -24.37 -10.24 -18.15
CA GLY A 51 -24.71 -9.39 -19.31
C GLY A 51 -23.93 -9.60 -20.61
N LYS A 52 -24.68 -10.09 -21.62
CA LYS A 52 -24.47 -10.07 -23.09
C LYS A 52 -23.05 -10.36 -23.62
N ARG A 53 -22.86 -11.62 -24.02
CA ARG A 53 -21.72 -12.16 -24.78
C ARG A 53 -21.50 -11.40 -26.10
N THR A 54 -20.46 -10.57 -26.16
CA THR A 54 -19.63 -10.43 -27.36
C THR A 54 -18.41 -11.32 -27.16
N SER A 55 -18.01 -12.05 -28.21
CA SER A 55 -16.89 -13.00 -28.16
C SER A 55 -15.59 -12.27 -27.83
N VAL A 56 -15.17 -12.36 -26.57
CA VAL A 56 -13.83 -12.02 -26.11
C VAL A 56 -13.37 -13.23 -25.30
N GLU A 57 -12.10 -13.60 -25.44
CA GLU A 57 -11.45 -14.70 -24.72
C GLU A 57 -11.96 -14.80 -23.28
N ALA A 58 -12.37 -16.00 -22.88
CA ALA A 58 -12.99 -16.22 -21.58
C ALA A 58 -12.05 -15.71 -20.47
N SER A 59 -12.45 -14.65 -19.77
CA SER A 59 -11.75 -14.19 -18.57
C SER A 59 -11.61 -15.37 -17.60
N ALA A 60 -10.39 -15.58 -17.09
CA ALA A 60 -10.06 -16.72 -16.24
C ALA A 60 -11.08 -16.90 -15.10
N PRO A 61 -11.34 -18.14 -14.63
CA PRO A 61 -12.38 -18.43 -13.63
C PRO A 61 -12.20 -17.69 -12.28
N CYS A 62 -11.00 -17.16 -12.03
CA CYS A 62 -10.62 -16.37 -10.86
C CYS A 62 -9.68 -15.23 -11.28
N ASN A 63 -9.61 -14.17 -10.47
CA ASN A 63 -8.65 -13.08 -10.67
C ASN A 63 -7.23 -13.60 -10.37
N ILE A 64 -6.41 -13.79 -11.41
CA ILE A 64 -5.06 -14.37 -11.31
C ILE A 64 -4.13 -13.49 -10.47
N ASP A 65 -4.28 -12.16 -10.55
CA ASP A 65 -3.46 -11.26 -9.75
C ASP A 65 -3.82 -11.34 -8.26
N ALA A 66 -5.11 -11.47 -7.94
CA ALA A 66 -5.55 -11.73 -6.57
C ALA A 66 -5.00 -13.07 -6.06
N LEU A 67 -5.10 -14.13 -6.89
CA LEU A 67 -4.57 -15.45 -6.57
C LEU A 67 -3.06 -15.40 -6.29
N ASN A 68 -2.28 -14.72 -7.13
CA ASN A 68 -0.84 -14.58 -6.94
C ASN A 68 -0.47 -13.82 -5.65
N LEU A 69 -1.28 -12.85 -5.22
CA LEU A 69 -1.05 -12.11 -3.98
C LEU A 69 -1.42 -12.91 -2.72
N THR A 70 -2.35 -13.87 -2.81
CA THR A 70 -2.81 -14.71 -1.70
C THR A 70 -2.20 -16.11 -1.68
N ALA A 71 -1.56 -16.54 -2.77
CA ALA A 71 -0.88 -17.83 -2.87
C ALA A 71 0.43 -17.84 -2.06
N PRO A 72 1.04 -19.04 -1.85
CA PRO A 72 2.39 -19.13 -1.32
C PRO A 72 3.38 -18.27 -2.12
N GLY A 73 4.27 -17.57 -1.43
CA GLY A 73 5.13 -16.51 -1.96
C GLY A 73 4.45 -15.14 -2.10
N GLY A 74 3.19 -15.01 -1.69
CA GLY A 74 2.42 -13.78 -1.71
C GLY A 74 2.62 -12.91 -0.47
N ILE A 75 1.60 -12.09 -0.16
CA ILE A 75 1.64 -11.09 0.93
C ILE A 75 2.01 -11.74 2.28
N ALA A 76 1.40 -12.88 2.62
CA ALA A 76 1.61 -13.53 3.91
C ALA A 76 3.05 -13.99 4.12
N ASP A 77 3.69 -14.54 3.08
CA ASP A 77 5.04 -15.08 3.18
C ASP A 77 6.09 -13.96 3.18
N ILE A 78 5.88 -12.88 2.43
CA ILE A 78 6.75 -11.70 2.46
C ILE A 78 6.69 -11.02 3.84
N LEU A 79 5.50 -10.86 4.42
CA LEU A 79 5.40 -10.30 5.77
C LEU A 79 6.07 -11.21 6.81
N ALA A 80 5.93 -12.52 6.67
CA ALA A 80 6.57 -13.48 7.56
C ALA A 80 8.10 -13.40 7.47
N SER A 81 8.67 -13.33 6.27
CA SER A 81 10.12 -13.22 6.10
C SER A 81 10.69 -11.94 6.73
N TRP A 82 9.95 -10.83 6.69
CA TRP A 82 10.35 -9.60 7.40
C TRP A 82 10.25 -9.73 8.92
N VAL A 83 9.25 -10.45 9.43
CA VAL A 83 9.17 -10.75 10.87
C VAL A 83 10.35 -11.60 11.30
N GLU A 84 10.69 -12.63 10.54
CA GLU A 84 11.85 -13.51 10.77
C GLU A 84 13.16 -12.70 10.78
N ASP A 85 13.40 -11.88 9.75
CA ASP A 85 14.57 -11.00 9.65
C ASP A 85 14.74 -10.07 10.86
N TRP A 86 13.64 -9.47 11.34
CA TRP A 86 13.70 -8.58 12.51
C TRP A 86 13.94 -9.35 13.80
N TYR A 87 13.39 -10.55 13.93
CA TYR A 87 13.57 -11.39 15.10
C TYR A 87 15.01 -11.89 15.20
N ASP A 88 15.60 -12.29 14.07
CA ASP A 88 17.01 -12.66 13.98
C ASP A 88 17.94 -11.51 14.39
N LEU A 89 17.66 -10.28 13.94
CA LEU A 89 18.44 -9.10 14.30
C LEU A 89 18.27 -8.67 15.77
N LEU A 90 17.12 -8.94 16.38
CA LEU A 90 16.83 -8.65 17.77
C LEU A 90 17.29 -9.76 18.72
N ASP A 91 17.85 -10.85 18.20
CA ASP A 91 18.17 -12.08 18.94
C ASP A 91 16.95 -12.63 19.71
N TRP A 92 15.77 -12.50 19.09
CA TRP A 92 14.52 -13.04 19.60
C TRP A 92 14.32 -14.45 19.03
N GLY A 93 13.79 -15.36 19.86
CA GLY A 93 13.48 -16.73 19.42
C GLY A 93 12.42 -16.76 18.32
N GLU A 94 12.31 -17.89 17.61
CA GLU A 94 11.49 -18.04 16.41
C GLU A 94 10.05 -17.46 16.55
N PRO A 95 9.61 -16.60 15.61
CA PRO A 95 8.31 -15.98 15.70
C PRO A 95 7.19 -17.02 15.57
N GLN A 96 6.38 -17.17 16.62
CA GLN A 96 5.12 -17.91 16.51
C GLN A 96 4.10 -17.06 15.75
N LEU A 97 4.00 -17.28 14.44
CA LEU A 97 2.89 -16.77 13.64
C LEU A 97 1.69 -17.69 13.84
N ASP A 98 0.54 -17.09 14.12
CA ASP A 98 -0.72 -17.81 14.38
C ASP A 98 -1.19 -18.60 13.14
N SER A 99 -2.35 -19.26 13.27
CA SER A 99 -2.96 -20.04 12.19
C SER A 99 -2.99 -19.29 10.84
N ARG A 100 -3.08 -20.05 9.74
CA ARG A 100 -3.04 -19.50 8.37
C ARG A 100 -3.98 -18.29 8.17
N ASP A 101 -5.14 -18.30 8.82
CA ASP A 101 -6.18 -17.28 8.65
C ASP A 101 -5.84 -15.96 9.40
N ASP A 102 -4.94 -15.99 10.39
CA ASP A 102 -4.49 -14.82 11.16
C ASP A 102 -3.04 -14.40 10.86
N ARG A 103 -2.30 -15.18 10.06
CA ARG A 103 -0.87 -14.95 9.78
C ARG A 103 -0.54 -13.53 9.32
N VAL A 104 -1.34 -12.95 8.42
CA VAL A 104 -1.14 -11.57 7.93
C VAL A 104 -1.38 -10.54 9.03
N THR A 105 -2.45 -10.69 9.81
CA THR A 105 -2.77 -9.76 10.90
C THR A 105 -1.71 -9.81 11.99
N SER A 106 -1.28 -11.01 12.40
CA SER A 106 -0.24 -11.18 13.41
C SER A 106 1.13 -10.67 12.92
N ALA A 107 1.50 -10.91 11.67
CA ALA A 107 2.74 -10.39 11.10
C ALA A 107 2.72 -8.85 11.04
N VAL A 108 1.64 -8.25 10.54
CA VAL A 108 1.46 -6.78 10.53
C VAL A 108 1.55 -6.22 11.94
N HIS A 109 0.92 -6.84 12.94
CA HIS A 109 0.97 -6.36 14.31
C HIS A 109 2.41 -6.34 14.86
N ARG A 110 3.18 -7.41 14.63
CA ARG A 110 4.60 -7.50 15.04
C ARG A 110 5.46 -6.46 14.32
N LEU A 111 5.30 -6.31 13.00
CA LEU A 111 6.03 -5.31 12.20
C LEU A 111 5.66 -3.88 12.61
N ARG A 112 4.38 -3.61 12.84
CA ARG A 112 3.90 -2.29 13.23
C ARG A 112 4.40 -1.89 14.62
N GLY A 113 4.43 -2.82 15.56
CA GLY A 113 4.92 -2.61 16.93
C GLY A 113 6.44 -2.34 16.99
N ASN A 114 7.21 -2.97 16.11
CA ASN A 114 8.67 -2.82 16.06
C ASN A 114 9.15 -1.77 15.04
N LEU A 115 8.24 -1.12 14.31
CA LEU A 115 8.56 -0.11 13.31
C LEU A 115 9.45 1.04 13.84
N PRO A 116 9.24 1.59 15.05
CA PRO A 116 10.11 2.65 15.59
C PRO A 116 11.57 2.20 15.71
N TRP A 117 11.81 0.96 16.18
CA TRP A 117 13.14 0.37 16.20
C TRP A 117 13.70 0.19 14.79
N ALA A 118 12.89 -0.33 13.87
CA ALA A 118 13.35 -0.61 12.51
C ALA A 118 13.79 0.67 11.77
N VAL A 119 13.06 1.78 11.96
CA VAL A 119 13.40 3.08 11.37
C VAL A 119 14.74 3.63 11.88
N GLU A 120 15.16 3.25 13.09
CA GLU A 120 16.38 3.76 13.71
C GLU A 120 17.58 2.84 13.49
N GLN A 121 17.37 1.53 13.52
CA GLN A 121 18.45 0.55 13.62
C GLN A 121 18.52 -0.43 12.45
N HIS A 122 17.41 -0.68 11.75
CA HIS A 122 17.38 -1.77 10.77
C HIS A 122 18.11 -1.38 9.48
N PRO A 123 19.12 -2.17 9.05
CA PRO A 123 19.98 -1.80 7.93
C PRO A 123 19.22 -1.75 6.59
N ALA A 124 18.22 -2.62 6.41
CA ALA A 124 17.43 -2.73 5.19
C ALA A 124 16.01 -2.11 5.29
N VAL A 125 15.78 -1.16 6.20
CA VAL A 125 14.43 -0.57 6.36
C VAL A 125 13.91 0.13 5.10
N GLY A 126 14.81 0.65 4.26
CA GLY A 126 14.44 1.21 2.95
C GLY A 126 13.92 0.17 1.96
N ASP A 127 14.48 -1.06 1.97
CA ASP A 127 13.98 -2.18 1.16
C ASP A 127 12.62 -2.64 1.67
N PHE A 128 12.48 -2.83 2.98
CA PHE A 128 11.19 -3.13 3.62
C PHE A 128 10.11 -2.12 3.23
N ALA A 129 10.39 -0.82 3.35
CA ALA A 129 9.46 0.23 2.97
C ALA A 129 9.06 0.17 1.48
N ARG A 130 9.99 -0.15 0.59
CA ARG A 130 9.72 -0.30 -0.85
C ARG A 130 8.83 -1.50 -1.13
N GLU A 131 9.11 -2.64 -0.48
CA GLU A 131 8.37 -3.87 -0.69
C GLU A 131 6.94 -3.77 -0.15
N ILE A 132 6.75 -3.22 1.06
CA ILE A 132 5.42 -2.94 1.62
C ILE A 132 4.64 -1.98 0.70
N ALA A 133 5.27 -0.91 0.22
CA ALA A 133 4.61 0.00 -0.72
C ALA A 133 4.24 -0.69 -2.04
N GLN A 134 5.05 -1.64 -2.52
CA GLN A 134 4.75 -2.41 -3.73
C GLN A 134 3.58 -3.38 -3.52
N LEU A 135 3.58 -4.13 -2.42
CA LEU A 135 2.47 -5.04 -2.06
C LEU A 135 1.16 -4.27 -1.91
N HIS A 136 1.19 -3.18 -1.17
CA HIS A 136 0.03 -2.31 -0.96
C HIS A 136 -0.54 -1.76 -2.28
N ARG A 137 0.33 -1.22 -3.14
CA ARG A 137 -0.09 -0.72 -4.47
C ARG A 137 -0.66 -1.83 -5.35
N ARG A 138 -0.06 -3.02 -5.36
CA ARG A 138 -0.55 -4.17 -6.14
C ARG A 138 -1.92 -4.61 -5.65
N ALA A 139 -2.08 -4.79 -4.34
CA ALA A 139 -3.36 -5.17 -3.74
C ALA A 139 -4.45 -4.15 -4.03
N ARG A 140 -4.18 -2.85 -3.84
CA ARG A 140 -5.14 -1.78 -4.20
C ARG A 140 -5.49 -1.80 -5.68
N ARG A 141 -4.52 -1.99 -6.58
CA ARG A 141 -4.78 -2.03 -8.03
C ARG A 141 -5.72 -3.20 -8.39
N VAL A 142 -5.52 -4.37 -7.80
CA VAL A 142 -6.38 -5.54 -8.06
C VAL A 142 -7.81 -5.28 -7.59
N LEU A 143 -7.98 -4.65 -6.43
CA LEU A 143 -9.29 -4.34 -5.85
C LEU A 143 -10.01 -3.18 -6.58
N ASP A 144 -9.26 -2.15 -6.98
CA ASP A 144 -9.75 -1.00 -7.74
C ASP A 144 -10.08 -1.36 -9.21
N GLY A 145 -9.55 -2.49 -9.71
CA GLY A 145 -9.58 -2.91 -11.10
C GLY A 145 -8.69 -2.05 -12.02
N ASP A 146 -8.67 -2.40 -13.32
CA ASP A 146 -7.97 -1.63 -14.36
C ASP A 146 -8.75 -0.37 -14.79
N THR A 147 -9.48 0.28 -13.86
CA THR A 147 -10.15 1.53 -14.18
C THR A 147 -9.09 2.56 -14.57
N PRO A 148 -9.07 3.03 -15.83
CA PRO A 148 -8.01 3.91 -16.30
C PRO A 148 -8.04 5.18 -15.47
N ARG A 149 -6.92 5.48 -14.82
CA ARG A 149 -6.79 6.69 -14.01
C ARG A 149 -6.75 7.89 -14.94
N VAL A 150 -7.58 8.88 -14.65
CA VAL A 150 -7.71 10.09 -15.45
C VAL A 150 -6.82 11.17 -14.82
N PRO A 151 -5.85 11.74 -15.56
CA PRO A 151 -5.09 12.88 -15.06
C PRO A 151 -6.03 14.06 -14.85
N LEU A 152 -5.99 14.67 -13.67
CA LEU A 152 -6.81 15.83 -13.33
C LEU A 152 -6.02 17.12 -13.44
N CYS A 153 -4.90 17.22 -12.73
CA CYS A 153 -4.12 18.45 -12.61
C CYS A 153 -2.70 18.20 -12.09
N ALA A 154 -1.87 19.24 -12.05
CA ALA A 154 -0.61 19.22 -11.33
C ALA A 154 -0.83 19.44 -9.83
N CYS A 155 -0.04 18.76 -9.01
CA CYS A 155 0.02 18.95 -7.57
C CYS A 155 1.01 20.07 -7.21
N THR A 156 0.84 20.69 -6.05
CA THR A 156 1.77 21.70 -5.52
C THR A 156 3.19 21.17 -5.27
N CYS A 157 3.36 19.86 -5.14
CA CYS A 157 4.67 19.22 -5.06
C CYS A 157 5.37 19.04 -6.43
N GLY A 158 4.70 19.38 -7.54
CA GLY A 158 5.17 19.18 -8.91
C GLY A 158 4.71 17.87 -9.58
N GLY A 159 4.14 16.94 -8.81
CA GLY A 159 3.64 15.67 -9.34
C GLY A 159 2.28 15.77 -10.05
N THR A 160 1.85 14.70 -10.72
CA THR A 160 0.54 14.68 -11.40
C THR A 160 -0.53 14.07 -10.50
N VAL A 161 -1.65 14.76 -10.35
CA VAL A 161 -2.84 14.23 -9.66
C VAL A 161 -3.66 13.42 -10.65
N THR A 162 -3.92 12.16 -10.31
CA THR A 162 -4.72 11.24 -11.12
C THR A 162 -5.92 10.73 -10.31
N ALA A 163 -7.09 10.68 -10.93
CA ALA A 163 -8.31 10.17 -10.34
C ALA A 163 -8.63 8.76 -10.82
N ASN A 164 -9.16 7.93 -9.92
CA ASN A 164 -9.86 6.70 -10.25
C ASN A 164 -11.37 7.00 -10.25
N PRO A 165 -12.03 7.05 -11.43
CA PRO A 165 -13.46 7.33 -11.52
C PRO A 165 -14.35 6.31 -10.80
N ALA A 166 -13.92 5.04 -10.71
CA ALA A 166 -14.72 3.99 -10.07
C ALA A 166 -14.68 4.10 -8.54
N ALA A 167 -13.52 4.47 -7.98
CA ALA A 167 -13.35 4.61 -6.53
C ALA A 167 -13.72 6.00 -6.00
N LEU A 168 -13.92 6.99 -6.88
CA LEU A 168 -14.11 8.41 -6.51
C LEU A 168 -12.97 8.94 -5.61
N VAL A 169 -11.74 8.55 -5.94
CA VAL A 169 -10.50 8.94 -5.24
C VAL A 169 -9.49 9.50 -6.22
N ALA A 170 -8.82 10.59 -5.87
CA ALA A 170 -7.66 11.11 -6.60
C ALA A 170 -6.41 11.07 -5.72
N HIS A 171 -5.24 10.90 -6.33
CA HIS A 171 -3.98 11.00 -5.61
C HIS A 171 -2.87 11.59 -6.48
N CYS A 172 -1.87 12.18 -5.85
CA CYS A 172 -0.65 12.63 -6.52
C CYS A 172 0.32 11.47 -6.74
N SER A 173 0.95 11.40 -7.91
CA SER A 173 1.97 10.39 -8.23
C SER A 173 3.20 10.46 -7.31
N ASP A 174 3.53 11.64 -6.80
CA ASP A 174 4.85 11.90 -6.19
C ASP A 174 4.74 12.08 -4.67
N CYS A 175 3.90 13.00 -4.20
CA CYS A 175 3.69 13.20 -2.77
C CYS A 175 2.65 12.24 -2.17
N HIS A 176 1.87 11.55 -3.02
CA HIS A 176 0.83 10.60 -2.62
C HIS A 176 -0.28 11.17 -1.74
N THR A 177 -0.44 12.50 -1.71
CA THR A 177 -1.64 13.12 -1.15
C THR A 177 -2.87 12.53 -1.83
N GLU A 178 -3.89 12.22 -1.06
CA GLU A 178 -5.13 11.58 -1.51
C GLU A 178 -6.32 12.52 -1.25
N TRP A 179 -7.22 12.63 -2.22
CA TRP A 179 -8.46 13.41 -2.16
C TRP A 179 -9.65 12.48 -2.34
N ARG A 180 -10.62 12.55 -1.43
CA ARG A 180 -11.84 11.72 -1.43
C ARG A 180 -13.10 12.56 -1.26
N GLY A 181 -14.23 12.06 -1.76
CA GLY A 181 -15.54 12.64 -1.48
C GLY A 181 -15.62 14.12 -1.86
N PRO A 182 -16.02 15.04 -0.95
CA PRO A 182 -16.13 16.47 -1.23
C PRO A 182 -14.81 17.11 -1.71
N GLN A 183 -13.67 16.67 -1.18
CA GLN A 183 -12.34 17.17 -1.58
C GLN A 183 -12.05 16.91 -3.06
N LEU A 184 -12.63 15.84 -3.62
CA LEU A 184 -12.50 15.51 -5.04
C LEU A 184 -13.31 16.47 -5.93
N ILE A 185 -14.46 16.94 -5.42
CA ILE A 185 -15.31 17.92 -6.11
C ILE A 185 -14.61 19.27 -6.12
N GLU A 186 -14.12 19.72 -4.96
CA GLU A 186 -13.33 20.94 -4.83
C GLU A 186 -12.10 20.91 -5.76
N LEU A 187 -11.44 19.76 -5.85
CA LEU A 187 -10.29 19.53 -6.72
C LEU A 187 -10.66 19.60 -8.23
N ALA A 188 -11.85 19.13 -8.60
CA ALA A 188 -12.34 19.20 -9.98
C ALA A 188 -12.78 20.61 -10.39
N GLU A 189 -13.33 21.39 -9.46
CA GLU A 189 -13.81 22.76 -9.69
C GLU A 189 -12.67 23.78 -9.84
N THR A 190 -11.52 23.56 -9.17
CA THR A 190 -10.43 24.54 -9.12
C THR A 190 -9.56 24.65 -10.38
N ARG A 191 -9.75 23.80 -11.40
CA ARG A 191 -9.07 23.80 -12.73
C ARG A 191 -7.79 24.67 -12.82
N GLY A 192 -6.77 24.37 -12.02
CA GLY A 192 -5.44 24.99 -12.13
C GLY A 192 -4.99 25.96 -11.03
N ASN A 193 -5.70 26.15 -9.91
CA ASN A 193 -5.12 26.86 -8.76
C ASN A 193 -5.58 26.26 -7.42
N PHE A 194 -4.66 25.64 -6.66
CA PHE A 194 -4.99 24.94 -5.42
C PHE A 194 -4.69 25.75 -4.16
N PRO A 195 -5.61 25.76 -3.16
CA PRO A 195 -5.29 26.13 -1.80
C PRO A 195 -4.31 25.12 -1.15
N PRO A 196 -3.57 25.54 -0.11
CA PRO A 196 -2.57 24.69 0.54
C PRO A 196 -3.19 23.42 1.14
N VAL A 197 -2.37 22.36 1.19
CA VAL A 197 -2.65 21.08 1.84
C VAL A 197 -3.34 21.32 3.19
N PRO A 198 -4.52 20.74 3.46
CA PRO A 198 -5.07 20.79 4.81
C PRO A 198 -4.12 20.02 5.72
N VAL A 199 -3.45 20.75 6.61
CA VAL A 199 -2.79 20.15 7.77
C VAL A 199 -3.88 19.47 8.57
N ALA A 200 -3.75 18.16 8.78
CA ALA A 200 -4.65 17.41 9.62
C ALA A 200 -4.79 18.11 10.99
N ALA A 201 -6.04 18.37 11.39
CA ALA A 201 -6.38 18.77 12.75
C ALA A 201 -6.43 17.54 13.66
#